data_AF-A0A6N7Q4P1-F1
#
_entry.id   AF-A0A6N7Q4P1-F1
#
_cell.length_a   1.000
_cell.length_b   1.000
_cell.length_c   1.000
_cell.angle_alpha   90.00
_cell.angle_beta   90.00
_cell.angle_gamma   90.00
#
_symmetry.space_group_name_H-M   'P 1'
#
loop_
_entity.id
_entity.type
_entity.pdbx_description
1 polymer ?
#
loop_
_entity_poly.entity_id
_entity_poly.type
_entity_poly.pdbx_seq_one_letter_code
_entity_poly.pdbx_strand_id
1 'polypeptide(L)'
;MSFSEAQKTDIRFYLGYPDVYRYANPRLENAIEVVGSRPESQAKVELLLTLLANVMGANAGDPAQIDKALQNAGLKAVESADDRIEFGDSSGEGTFSNSQLNSVTDYGRMLVSALSSFMGVPIASNVFGKGGYVGDQWSQTNGMSSGFGFLMNM
;
A
#
# COMPACT_ATOMS: atom_id res chain seq x y z
N MET A 1 11.96 19.85 -1.53
CA MET A 1 11.20 20.12 -2.78
C MET A 1 9.81 19.56 -2.54
N SER A 2 8.72 20.13 -3.05
CA SER A 2 7.43 19.44 -2.89
C SER A 2 7.39 18.13 -3.68
N PHE A 3 6.54 17.18 -3.26
CA PHE A 3 6.23 16.00 -4.08
C PHE A 3 5.72 16.40 -5.47
N SER A 4 6.07 15.62 -6.49
CA SER A 4 5.50 15.72 -7.83
C SER A 4 4.03 15.31 -7.81
N GLU A 5 3.24 15.75 -8.80
CA GLU A 5 1.82 15.35 -8.89
C GLU A 5 1.67 13.83 -9.01
N ALA A 6 2.59 13.13 -9.69
CA ALA A 6 2.60 11.67 -9.76
C ALA A 6 2.76 11.05 -8.36
N GLN A 7 3.73 11.51 -7.58
CA GLN A 7 3.95 11.02 -6.21
C GLN A 7 2.74 11.29 -5.31
N LYS A 8 2.08 12.44 -5.46
CA LYS A 8 0.84 12.74 -4.71
C LYS A 8 -0.27 11.77 -5.07
N THR A 9 -0.45 11.48 -6.37
CA THR A 9 -1.42 10.49 -6.85
C THR A 9 -1.11 9.10 -6.30
N ASP A 10 0.16 8.68 -6.29
CA ASP A 10 0.57 7.39 -5.74
C ASP A 10 0.30 7.30 -4.24
N ILE A 11 0.61 8.35 -3.47
CA ILE A 11 0.29 8.41 -2.03
C ILE A 11 -1.22 8.23 -1.80
N ARG A 12 -2.06 8.94 -2.56
CA ARG A 12 -3.52 8.81 -2.48
C ARG A 12 -3.97 7.40 -2.80
N PHE A 13 -3.47 6.85 -3.91
CA PHE A 13 -3.78 5.51 -4.38
C PHE A 13 -3.45 4.47 -3.31
N TYR A 14 -2.22 4.44 -2.80
CA TYR A 14 -1.79 3.44 -1.82
C TYR A 14 -2.50 3.55 -0.47
N LEU A 15 -2.87 4.76 -0.05
CA LEU A 15 -3.68 4.96 1.16
C LEU A 15 -5.19 4.73 0.92
N GLY A 16 -5.60 4.49 -0.33
CA GLY A 16 -6.98 4.17 -0.69
C GLY A 16 -7.92 5.37 -0.82
N TYR A 17 -7.38 6.56 -1.08
CA TYR A 17 -8.16 7.77 -1.29
C TYR A 17 -8.32 8.08 -2.80
N PRO A 18 -9.54 8.36 -3.27
CA PRO A 18 -9.79 8.67 -4.68
C PRO A 18 -9.26 10.04 -5.07
N ASP A 19 -8.56 10.12 -6.20
CA ASP A 19 -7.91 11.36 -6.67
C ASP A 19 -8.92 12.44 -7.10
N VAL A 20 -10.14 12.06 -7.46
CA VAL A 20 -11.23 12.99 -7.83
C VAL A 20 -11.81 13.76 -6.65
N TYR A 21 -11.66 13.27 -5.42
CA TYR A 21 -12.27 13.85 -4.21
C TYR A 21 -11.23 14.42 -3.23
N ARG A 22 -10.20 15.11 -3.75
CA ARG A 22 -9.12 15.70 -2.92
C ARG A 22 -9.66 16.62 -1.82
N TYR A 23 -10.69 17.41 -2.15
CA TYR A 23 -11.33 18.37 -1.25
C TYR A 23 -12.03 17.71 -0.04
N ALA A 24 -12.41 16.43 -0.15
CA ALA A 24 -13.07 15.72 0.94
C ALA A 24 -12.10 15.28 2.04
N ASN A 25 -10.78 15.31 1.78
CA ASN A 25 -9.75 14.70 2.62
C ASN A 25 -8.63 15.70 2.98
N PRO A 26 -8.95 16.85 3.63
CA PRO A 26 -7.96 17.89 3.89
C PRO A 26 -6.80 17.41 4.77
N ARG A 27 -7.02 16.39 5.61
CA ARG A 27 -5.96 15.76 6.42
C ARG A 27 -4.86 15.15 5.56
N LEU A 28 -5.24 14.41 4.50
CA LEU A 28 -4.28 13.78 3.60
C LEU A 28 -3.52 14.83 2.80
N GLU A 29 -4.24 15.78 2.23
CA GLU A 29 -3.63 16.85 1.41
C GLU A 29 -2.66 17.69 2.26
N ASN A 30 -3.04 18.06 3.48
CA ASN A 30 -2.14 18.74 4.41
C ASN A 30 -0.92 17.89 4.79
N ALA A 31 -1.09 16.57 5.00
CA ALA A 31 0.03 15.68 5.30
C ALA A 31 1.01 15.60 4.12
N ILE A 32 0.51 15.53 2.89
CA ILE A 32 1.32 15.57 1.66
C ILE A 32 2.11 16.87 1.59
N GLU A 33 1.49 18.02 1.88
CA GLU A 33 2.17 19.32 1.88
C GLU A 33 3.24 19.41 2.98
N VAL A 34 2.90 19.04 4.21
CA VAL A 34 3.80 19.08 5.37
C VAL A 34 5.01 18.18 5.15
N VAL A 35 4.80 16.93 4.75
CA VAL A 35 5.89 15.98 4.51
C VAL A 35 6.71 16.38 3.29
N GLY A 36 6.06 16.83 2.21
CA GLY A 36 6.73 17.32 1.01
C GLY A 36 7.58 18.57 1.26
N SER A 37 7.26 19.38 2.27
CA SER A 37 8.10 20.53 2.64
C SER A 37 9.41 20.14 3.34
N ARG A 38 9.55 18.87 3.79
CA ARG A 38 10.65 18.38 4.61
C ARG A 38 11.51 17.37 3.84
N PRO A 39 12.71 17.74 3.35
CA PRO A 39 13.51 16.88 2.48
C PRO A 39 13.80 15.48 3.03
N GLU A 40 14.10 15.37 4.33
CA GLU A 40 14.39 14.07 4.97
C GLU A 40 13.15 13.18 5.05
N SER A 41 11.99 13.78 5.29
CA SER A 41 10.72 13.03 5.37
C SER A 41 10.21 12.67 3.98
N GLN A 42 10.38 13.58 3.02
CA GLN A 42 10.13 13.35 1.60
C GLN A 42 10.91 12.15 1.09
N ALA A 43 12.23 12.10 1.31
CA ALA A 43 13.08 11.00 0.85
C ALA A 43 12.62 9.63 1.37
N LYS A 44 12.13 9.57 2.62
CA LYS A 44 11.56 8.34 3.19
C LYS A 44 10.27 7.91 2.48
N VAL A 45 9.38 8.85 2.18
CA VAL A 45 8.15 8.55 1.43
C VAL A 45 8.47 8.12 0.01
N GLU A 46 9.42 8.78 -0.67
CA GLU A 46 9.84 8.40 -2.02
C GLU A 46 10.43 6.98 -2.07
N LEU A 47 11.21 6.60 -1.05
CA LEU A 47 11.68 5.23 -0.89
C LEU A 47 10.51 4.25 -0.73
N LEU A 48 9.54 4.56 0.14
CA LEU A 48 8.35 3.72 0.33
C LEU A 48 7.52 3.58 -0.95
N LEU A 49 7.31 4.67 -1.69
CA LEU A 49 6.60 4.66 -2.97
C LEU A 49 7.33 3.81 -4.01
N THR A 50 8.66 3.90 -4.07
CA THR A 50 9.48 3.08 -4.98
C THR A 50 9.35 1.59 -4.66
N LEU A 51 9.39 1.23 -3.37
CA LEU A 51 9.19 -0.15 -2.93
C LEU A 51 7.77 -0.64 -3.26
N LEU A 52 6.75 0.19 -3.02
CA LEU A 52 5.36 -0.13 -3.34
C LEU A 52 5.11 -0.31 -4.85
N ALA A 53 5.75 0.51 -5.69
CA ALA A 53 5.68 0.38 -7.14
C ALA A 53 6.26 -0.97 -7.62
N ASN A 54 7.39 -1.39 -7.04
CA ASN A 54 7.98 -2.69 -7.33
C ASN A 54 7.07 -3.86 -6.93
N VAL A 55 6.39 -3.76 -5.78
CA VAL A 55 5.44 -4.78 -5.31
C VAL A 55 4.18 -4.84 -6.18
N MET A 56 3.66 -3.69 -6.62
CA MET A 56 2.52 -3.65 -7.55
C MET A 56 2.87 -4.22 -8.92
N GLY A 57 4.06 -3.89 -9.45
CA GLY A 57 4.55 -4.46 -10.71
C GLY A 57 4.73 -5.98 -10.63
N ALA A 58 5.21 -6.50 -9.50
CA ALA A 58 5.26 -7.94 -9.22
C ALA A 58 3.86 -8.60 -9.23
N ASN A 59 2.86 -7.97 -8.61
CA ASN A 59 1.48 -8.47 -8.61
C ASN A 59 0.81 -8.44 -10.00
N ALA A 60 1.36 -7.71 -10.97
CA ALA A 60 0.87 -7.69 -12.35
C ALA A 60 1.28 -8.94 -13.17
N GLY A 61 2.01 -9.89 -12.57
CA GLY A 61 2.32 -11.19 -13.16
C GLY A 61 3.62 -11.25 -13.97
N ASP A 62 4.52 -10.26 -13.83
CA ASP A 62 5.87 -10.32 -14.41
C ASP A 62 6.82 -11.13 -13.50
N PRO A 63 7.28 -12.32 -13.92
CA PRO A 63 8.16 -13.19 -13.15
C PRO A 63 9.39 -12.51 -12.57
N ALA A 64 10.04 -11.67 -13.38
CA ALA A 64 11.30 -11.01 -13.00
C ALA A 64 11.09 -9.95 -11.91
N GLN A 65 9.87 -9.42 -11.78
CA GLN A 65 9.51 -8.45 -10.74
C GLN A 65 9.07 -9.13 -9.45
N ILE A 66 8.42 -10.29 -9.54
CA ILE A 66 8.08 -11.12 -8.38
C ILE A 66 9.35 -11.54 -7.65
N ASP A 67 10.37 -12.02 -8.36
CA ASP A 67 11.65 -12.41 -7.73
C ASP A 67 12.34 -11.24 -7.03
N LYS A 68 12.34 -10.05 -7.65
CA LYS A 68 12.86 -8.82 -7.02
C LYS A 68 12.06 -8.42 -5.79
N ALA A 69 10.74 -8.52 -5.83
CA ALA A 69 9.87 -8.21 -4.70
C ALA A 69 10.08 -9.18 -3.54
N LEU A 70 10.27 -10.48 -3.82
CA LEU A 70 10.60 -11.49 -2.80
C LEU A 70 11.97 -11.24 -2.16
N GLN A 71 13.00 -10.95 -2.96
CA GLN A 71 14.33 -10.58 -2.45
C GLN A 71 14.25 -9.34 -1.54
N ASN A 72 13.50 -8.31 -1.94
CA ASN A 72 13.29 -7.10 -1.13
C ASN A 72 12.48 -7.35 0.14
N ALA A 73 11.56 -8.32 0.14
CA ALA A 73 10.81 -8.73 1.30
C ALA A 73 11.64 -9.54 2.32
N GLY A 74 12.93 -9.78 2.05
CA GLY A 74 13.78 -10.63 2.89
C GLY A 74 13.37 -12.10 2.84
N LEU A 75 12.45 -12.46 1.94
CA LEU A 75 12.16 -13.84 1.59
C LEU A 75 13.33 -14.26 0.72
N LYS A 76 14.34 -14.87 1.36
CA LYS A 76 15.34 -15.64 0.65
C LYS A 76 14.54 -16.65 -0.17
N ALA A 77 14.42 -16.44 -1.48
CA ALA A 77 14.12 -17.52 -2.39
C ALA A 77 15.11 -18.61 -1.98
N VAL A 78 14.59 -19.76 -1.54
CA VAL A 78 15.38 -20.86 -1.01
C VAL A 78 16.51 -21.10 -2.00
N GLU A 79 17.72 -20.66 -1.61
CA GLU A 79 18.94 -20.77 -2.39
C GLU A 79 19.37 -22.21 -2.30
N SER A 80 18.70 -23.08 -3.04
CA SER A 80 19.25 -24.37 -3.40
C SER A 80 18.52 -24.86 -4.63
N ALA A 81 19.25 -25.06 -5.72
CA ALA A 81 18.74 -25.72 -6.92
C ALA A 81 18.21 -27.14 -6.61
N ASP A 82 18.52 -27.67 -5.43
CA ASP A 82 18.11 -28.98 -4.92
C ASP A 82 17.00 -28.93 -3.85
N ASP A 83 16.75 -27.80 -3.18
CA ASP A 83 15.63 -27.64 -2.24
C ASP A 83 14.45 -26.99 -2.95
N ARG A 84 13.93 -27.71 -3.95
CA ARG A 84 12.58 -27.46 -4.43
C ARG A 84 11.65 -27.75 -3.26
N ILE A 85 11.09 -26.70 -2.65
CA ILE A 85 9.81 -26.88 -1.97
C ILE A 85 8.79 -27.10 -3.08
N GLU A 86 8.68 -28.35 -3.53
CA GLU A 86 7.60 -28.84 -4.36
C GLU A 86 6.30 -28.69 -3.56
N PHE A 87 5.58 -27.62 -3.84
CA PHE A 87 4.14 -27.63 -3.70
C PHE A 87 3.57 -27.96 -5.08
N GLY A 88 3.37 -29.26 -5.36
CA GLY A 88 2.60 -29.71 -6.53
C GLY A 88 1.24 -29.00 -6.57
N ASP A 89 0.75 -28.60 -7.75
CA ASP A 89 0.16 -29.53 -8.70
C ASP A 89 0.61 -29.27 -10.16
N SER A 90 1.10 -30.34 -10.76
CA SER A 90 1.18 -30.71 -12.16
C SER A 90 0.26 -29.98 -13.16
N SER A 91 0.81 -28.98 -13.84
CA SER A 91 0.72 -28.87 -15.31
C SER A 91 1.67 -27.78 -15.79
N GLY A 92 2.43 -28.08 -16.84
CA GLY A 92 3.47 -27.21 -17.37
C GLY A 92 2.90 -25.92 -17.95
N GLU A 93 2.87 -24.88 -17.13
CA GLU A 93 2.89 -23.46 -17.47
C GLU A 93 3.22 -22.73 -16.17
N GLY A 94 4.14 -21.76 -16.20
CA GLY A 94 4.75 -21.11 -15.03
C GLY A 94 3.75 -20.44 -14.09
N THR A 95 3.06 -21.25 -13.30
CA THR A 95 2.02 -20.84 -12.38
C THR A 95 2.67 -20.57 -11.04
N PHE A 96 2.82 -19.29 -10.70
CA PHE A 96 3.27 -18.89 -9.37
C PHE A 96 2.39 -19.53 -8.31
N SER A 97 3.01 -20.10 -7.29
CA SER A 97 2.26 -20.67 -6.17
C SER A 97 1.50 -19.55 -5.44
N ASN A 98 0.23 -19.81 -5.09
CA ASN A 98 -0.60 -18.86 -4.34
C ASN A 98 0.08 -18.36 -3.04
N SER A 99 1.00 -19.13 -2.46
CA SER A 99 1.77 -18.75 -1.27
C SER A 99 2.76 -17.62 -1.53
N GLN A 100 3.48 -17.62 -2.66
CA GLN A 100 4.43 -16.55 -3.03
C GLN A 100 3.70 -15.22 -3.28
N LEU A 101 2.56 -15.26 -3.98
CA LEU A 101 1.73 -14.08 -4.22
C LEU A 101 1.13 -13.52 -2.92
N ASN A 102 0.75 -14.39 -1.97
CA ASN A 102 0.30 -13.95 -0.65
C ASN A 102 1.41 -13.22 0.12
N SER A 103 2.64 -13.75 0.10
CA SER A 103 3.77 -13.11 0.79
C SER A 103 4.13 -11.74 0.21
N VAL A 104 4.09 -11.58 -1.11
CA VAL A 104 4.29 -10.28 -1.79
C VAL A 104 3.16 -9.30 -1.42
N THR A 105 1.92 -9.79 -1.35
CA THR A 105 0.76 -9.01 -0.93
C THR A 105 0.89 -8.53 0.53
N ASP A 106 1.32 -9.40 1.44
CA ASP A 106 1.51 -9.06 2.85
C ASP A 106 2.66 -8.07 3.06
N TYR A 107 3.74 -8.20 2.30
CA TYR A 107 4.81 -7.21 2.27
C TYR A 107 4.31 -5.84 1.76
N GLY A 108 3.49 -5.83 0.70
CA GLY A 108 2.81 -4.62 0.22
C GLY A 108 1.97 -3.95 1.31
N ARG A 109 1.18 -4.74 2.06
CA ARG A 109 0.38 -4.23 3.18
C ARG A 109 1.23 -3.64 4.30
N MET A 110 2.38 -4.25 4.60
CA MET A 110 3.33 -3.73 5.58
C MET A 110 3.86 -2.36 5.14
N LEU A 111 4.23 -2.20 3.86
CA LEU A 111 4.71 -0.92 3.32
C LEU A 111 3.62 0.16 3.33
N VAL A 112 2.37 -0.19 2.98
CA VAL A 112 1.23 0.75 3.09
C VAL A 112 0.99 1.15 4.55
N SER A 113 1.13 0.22 5.49
CA SER A 113 1.00 0.50 6.93
C SER A 113 2.11 1.41 7.44
N ALA A 114 3.34 1.23 6.96
CA ALA A 114 4.46 2.12 7.25
C ALA A 114 4.22 3.53 6.67
N LEU A 115 3.74 3.63 5.44
CA LEU A 115 3.36 4.90 4.80
C LEU A 115 2.26 5.61 5.60
N SER A 116 1.20 4.90 5.97
CA SER A 116 0.10 5.42 6.80
C SER A 116 0.59 5.95 8.16
N SER A 117 1.43 5.17 8.84
CA SER A 117 2.00 5.53 10.15
C SER A 117 2.92 6.75 10.05
N PHE A 118 3.73 6.82 8.99
CA PHE A 118 4.65 7.93 8.76
C PHE A 118 3.93 9.23 8.39
N MET A 119 2.91 9.15 7.54
CA MET A 119 2.09 10.29 7.12
C MET A 119 1.08 10.73 8.19
N GLY A 120 0.81 9.87 9.19
CA GLY A 120 -0.22 10.11 10.20
C GLY A 120 -1.63 10.13 9.62
N VAL A 121 -1.85 9.41 8.51
CA VAL A 121 -3.13 9.35 7.79
C VAL A 121 -3.62 7.90 7.78
N PRO A 122 -4.86 7.61 8.23
CA PRO A 122 -5.38 6.26 8.23
C PRO A 122 -5.54 5.72 6.80
N ILE A 123 -5.43 4.39 6.66
CA ILE A 123 -5.71 3.68 5.41
C ILE A 123 -7.23 3.68 5.19
N ALA A 124 -7.69 4.26 4.09
CA ALA A 124 -9.09 4.32 3.72
C ALA A 124 -9.57 3.05 3.00
N SER A 125 -8.71 2.47 2.16
CA SER A 125 -8.99 1.21 1.47
C SER A 125 -7.69 0.44 1.27
N ASN A 126 -7.73 -0.87 1.51
CA ASN A 126 -6.57 -1.72 1.33
C ASN A 126 -6.44 -2.11 -0.14
N VAL A 127 -5.52 -1.45 -0.87
CA VAL A 127 -5.20 -1.74 -2.28
C VAL A 127 -4.74 -3.19 -2.48
N PHE A 128 -4.11 -3.78 -1.47
CA PHE A 128 -3.67 -5.18 -1.45
C PHE A 128 -4.71 -6.11 -0.79
N GLY A 129 -5.94 -5.63 -0.60
CA GLY A 129 -7.06 -6.41 -0.06
C GLY A 129 -7.62 -7.37 -1.10
N LYS A 130 -7.98 -8.59 -0.68
CA LYS A 130 -8.63 -9.58 -1.56
C LYS A 130 -10.11 -9.27 -1.84
N GLY A 131 -10.68 -8.29 -1.14
CA GLY A 131 -12.11 -7.97 -1.15
C GLY A 131 -12.56 -7.01 -2.26
N GLY A 132 -11.64 -6.48 -3.07
CA GLY A 132 -11.97 -5.46 -4.06
C GLY A 132 -12.47 -4.15 -3.44
N TYR A 133 -13.18 -3.34 -4.22
CA TYR A 133 -13.76 -2.08 -3.74
C TYR A 133 -14.98 -2.34 -2.86
N VAL A 134 -14.91 -1.95 -1.58
CA VAL A 134 -15.94 -2.21 -0.56
C VAL A 134 -16.93 -1.02 -0.43
N GLY A 135 -17.02 -0.15 -1.43
CA GLY A 135 -17.87 1.05 -1.42
C GLY A 135 -17.16 2.33 -0.92
N ASP A 136 -17.94 3.35 -0.55
CA ASP A 136 -17.45 4.66 -0.13
C ASP A 136 -16.91 4.70 1.32
N GLN A 137 -16.36 3.59 1.81
CA GLN A 137 -15.79 3.50 3.16
C GLN A 137 -14.63 4.51 3.37
N TRP A 138 -13.96 4.92 2.30
CA TRP A 138 -12.95 5.98 2.34
C TRP A 138 -13.48 7.30 2.91
N SER A 139 -14.77 7.61 2.72
CA SER A 139 -15.41 8.82 3.26
C SER A 139 -15.72 8.71 4.76
N GLN A 140 -15.92 7.50 5.28
CA GLN A 140 -16.23 7.23 6.68
C GLN A 140 -14.97 7.31 7.56
N THR A 141 -13.82 6.90 7.03
CA THR A 141 -12.51 7.01 7.70
C THR A 141 -12.11 8.47 7.95
N ASN A 142 -12.65 9.40 7.15
CA ASN A 142 -12.51 10.86 7.35
C ASN A 142 -13.66 11.50 8.14
N GLY A 143 -14.57 10.69 8.68
CA GLY A 143 -15.55 11.13 9.65
C GLY A 143 -14.85 11.71 10.87
N MET A 144 -14.70 13.03 10.88
CA MET A 144 -14.67 13.80 12.13
C MET A 144 -15.77 13.23 13.01
N SER A 145 -15.40 12.74 14.20
CA SER A 145 -16.29 12.43 15.32
C SER A 145 -17.64 13.16 15.20
N SER A 146 -18.62 12.50 14.62
CA SER A 146 -19.98 12.98 14.55
C SER A 146 -20.63 12.62 15.88
N GLY A 147 -20.51 13.52 16.86
CA GLY A 147 -21.38 13.50 18.02
C GLY A 147 -20.72 13.84 19.35
N PHE A 148 -20.42 15.12 19.57
CA PHE A 148 -20.66 15.73 20.88
C PHE A 148 -22.18 15.71 21.09
N GLY A 149 -22.71 14.55 21.48
CA GLY A 149 -24.10 14.36 21.89
C GLY A 149 -24.30 15.02 23.24
N PHE A 150 -24.89 16.21 23.22
CA PHE A 150 -25.43 16.93 24.36
C PHE A 150 -26.23 15.96 25.26
N LEU A 151 -25.67 15.61 26.42
CA LEU A 151 -26.43 15.14 27.57
C LEU A 151 -27.19 16.36 28.13
N MET A 152 -28.33 16.69 27.51
CA MET A 152 -29.37 17.47 28.19
C MET A 152 -30.28 16.48 28.91
N ASN A 153 -30.00 16.32 30.20
CA ASN A 153 -30.90 15.74 31.17
C ASN A 153 -32.18 16.59 31.20
N MET A 154 -33.33 15.99 30.88
CA MET A 154 -34.65 16.46 31.29
C MET A 154 -35.31 15.36 32.10
#